data_AF-R5MVG1-F1
#
_entry.id   AF-R5MVG1-F1
#
_cell.length_a   1.000
_cell.length_b   1.000
_cell.length_c   1.000
_cell.angle_alpha   90.00
_cell.angle_beta   90.00
_cell.angle_gamma   90.00
#
_symmetry.space_group_name_H-M   'P 1'
#
loop_
_entity.id
_entity.type
_entity.pdbx_description
1 polymer ?
#
loop_
_entity_poly.entity_id
_entity_poly.type
_entity_poly.pdbx_seq_one_letter_code
_entity_poly.pdbx_strand_id
1 'polypeptide(L)'
;MKKKKGFMFVETIMVMTILTTTLLSIYITFSRVLLNEKRRAMFDDTSYLYRTYLIEDYLASLDISKYIKNTLVDANRKIVKLNAKDGSLYNTADLSDENSLERSKKLFSEKVLQTESGQNILSISNIYITYYNVNDLKACINKSGRMTCNGNASMEDLNNISNINAYLYIRSLSGTGDGYRLIVEYQDDYIDYTKSKNPQNDGTCSNNFVLKNNKCYRKVRKSYFNSVKLYTEDLK
;
A
#
# COMPACT_ATOMS: atom_id res chain seq x y z
N MET A 1 8.54 -54.65 -46.27
CA MET A 1 8.93 -53.34 -45.68
C MET A 1 7.87 -52.89 -44.66
N LYS A 2 8.19 -52.91 -43.35
CA LYS A 2 7.26 -52.44 -42.30
C LYS A 2 7.03 -50.92 -42.45
N LYS A 3 5.77 -50.48 -42.40
CA LYS A 3 5.34 -49.09 -42.63
C LYS A 3 5.99 -48.13 -41.63
N LYS A 4 7.03 -47.39 -42.05
CA LYS A 4 7.75 -46.38 -41.24
C LYS A 4 6.94 -45.11 -40.89
N LYS A 5 5.73 -44.95 -41.46
CA LYS A 5 4.92 -43.73 -41.32
C LYS A 5 4.34 -43.52 -39.92
N GLY A 6 4.08 -44.58 -39.16
CA GLY A 6 3.53 -44.46 -37.80
C GLY A 6 4.55 -43.93 -36.77
N PHE A 7 5.83 -44.26 -36.94
CA PHE A 7 6.90 -43.84 -36.03
C PHE A 7 7.12 -42.31 -36.08
N MET A 8 7.18 -41.76 -37.29
CA MET A 8 7.34 -40.32 -37.51
C MET A 8 6.16 -39.49 -36.97
N PHE A 9 4.94 -40.05 -36.99
CA PHE A 9 3.74 -39.37 -36.48
C PHE A 9 3.75 -39.25 -34.95
N VAL A 10 4.16 -40.32 -34.25
CA VAL A 10 4.28 -40.32 -32.78
C VAL A 10 5.38 -39.36 -32.32
N GLU A 11 6.53 -39.35 -33.00
CA GLU A 11 7.61 -38.40 -32.73
C GLU A 11 7.17 -36.94 -32.91
N THR A 12 6.42 -36.65 -33.98
CA THR A 12 5.89 -35.30 -34.24
C THR A 12 4.88 -34.86 -33.17
N ILE A 13 3.99 -35.76 -32.71
CA ILE A 13 3.06 -35.47 -31.61
C ILE A 13 3.84 -35.21 -30.31
N MET A 14 4.86 -36.02 -30.01
CA MET A 14 5.68 -35.86 -28.82
C MET A 14 6.46 -34.53 -28.83
N VAL A 15 7.02 -34.16 -29.98
CA VAL A 15 7.69 -32.86 -30.16
C VAL A 15 6.70 -31.71 -29.99
N MET A 16 5.50 -31.81 -30.56
CA MET A 16 4.46 -30.79 -30.41
C MET A 16 3.97 -30.65 -28.97
N THR A 17 3.81 -31.74 -28.23
CA THR A 17 3.42 -31.68 -26.81
C THR A 17 4.52 -31.06 -25.95
N ILE A 18 5.78 -31.38 -26.20
CA ILE A 18 6.92 -30.75 -25.50
C ILE A 18 6.98 -29.25 -25.84
N LEU A 19 6.84 -28.87 -27.11
CA LEU A 19 6.85 -27.46 -27.52
C LEU A 19 5.71 -26.67 -26.88
N THR A 20 4.49 -27.20 -26.90
CA THR A 20 3.32 -26.52 -26.33
C THR A 20 3.39 -26.40 -24.81
N THR A 21 3.83 -27.44 -24.11
CA THR A 21 4.03 -27.38 -22.64
C THR A 21 5.13 -26.40 -22.25
N THR A 22 6.24 -26.37 -22.99
CA THR A 22 7.32 -25.41 -22.76
C THR A 22 6.84 -23.97 -22.98
N LEU A 23 6.11 -23.70 -24.06
CA LEU A 23 5.58 -22.38 -24.36
C LEU A 23 4.58 -21.91 -23.30
N LEU A 24 3.70 -22.80 -22.85
CA LEU A 24 2.73 -22.51 -21.79
C LEU A 24 3.43 -22.19 -20.46
N SER A 25 4.47 -22.95 -20.11
CA SER A 25 5.27 -22.71 -18.90
C SER A 25 5.96 -21.33 -18.94
N ILE A 26 6.55 -20.96 -20.09
CA ILE A 26 7.16 -19.64 -20.29
C ILE A 26 6.11 -18.54 -20.13
N TYR A 27 4.94 -18.70 -20.74
CA TYR A 27 3.86 -17.71 -20.65
C TYR A 27 3.37 -17.51 -19.20
N ILE A 28 3.17 -18.60 -18.45
CA ILE A 28 2.76 -18.53 -17.03
C ILE A 28 3.84 -17.81 -16.22
N THR A 29 5.10 -18.16 -16.42
CA THR A 29 6.24 -17.56 -15.70
C THR A 29 6.36 -16.07 -16.02
N PHE A 30 6.32 -15.70 -17.30
CA PHE A 30 6.36 -14.31 -17.74
C PHE A 30 5.18 -13.51 -17.18
N SER A 31 3.98 -14.07 -17.20
CA SER A 31 2.78 -13.42 -16.64
C SER A 31 2.93 -13.18 -15.15
N ARG A 32 3.48 -14.13 -14.39
CA ARG A 32 3.78 -13.96 -12.95
C ARG A 32 4.81 -12.86 -12.72
N VAL A 33 5.89 -12.82 -13.50
CA VAL A 33 6.91 -11.76 -13.41
C VAL A 33 6.28 -10.40 -13.68
N LEU A 34 5.49 -10.26 -14.74
CA LEU A 34 4.85 -8.99 -15.11
C LEU A 34 3.84 -8.52 -14.05
N LEU A 35 3.10 -9.44 -13.44
CA LEU A 35 2.21 -9.12 -12.32
C LEU A 35 2.99 -8.69 -11.07
N ASN A 36 4.12 -9.35 -10.79
CA ASN A 36 4.99 -8.99 -9.67
C ASN A 36 5.64 -7.61 -9.88
N GLU A 37 6.09 -7.29 -11.08
CA GLU A 37 6.63 -5.96 -11.41
C GLU A 37 5.57 -4.86 -11.27
N LYS A 38 4.35 -5.09 -11.76
CA LYS A 38 3.23 -4.16 -11.54
C LYS A 38 2.94 -3.94 -10.06
N ARG A 39 3.03 -5.00 -9.26
CA ARG A 39 2.86 -4.92 -7.80
C ARG A 39 4.02 -4.12 -7.18
N ARG A 40 5.25 -4.42 -7.55
CA ARG A 40 6.46 -3.75 -7.04
C ARG A 40 6.48 -2.26 -7.34
N ALA A 41 6.03 -1.86 -8.53
CA ALA A 41 5.87 -0.46 -8.90
C ALA A 41 4.86 0.31 -8.01
N MET A 42 3.96 -0.37 -7.30
CA MET A 42 3.07 0.27 -6.30
C MET A 42 3.78 0.57 -4.96
N PHE A 43 4.93 -0.05 -4.70
CA PHE A 43 5.68 0.07 -3.44
C PHE A 43 7.00 0.85 -3.60
N ASP A 44 7.69 0.68 -4.73
CA ASP A 44 9.06 1.19 -4.96
C ASP A 44 9.11 2.49 -5.81
N ASP A 45 8.04 3.29 -5.86
CA ASP A 45 8.11 4.59 -6.54
C ASP A 45 8.96 5.57 -5.73
N THR A 46 10.02 6.08 -6.36
CA THR A 46 10.95 7.04 -5.75
C THR A 46 10.25 8.29 -5.21
N SER A 47 9.19 8.77 -5.85
CA SER A 47 8.47 9.96 -5.41
C SER A 47 7.76 9.73 -4.08
N TYR A 48 7.09 8.58 -3.91
CA TYR A 48 6.44 8.20 -2.65
C TYR A 48 7.44 7.87 -1.55
N LEU A 49 8.63 7.40 -1.90
CA LEU A 49 9.72 7.21 -0.95
C LEU A 49 10.16 8.55 -0.35
N TYR A 50 10.45 9.56 -1.18
CA TYR A 50 10.81 10.90 -0.70
C TYR A 50 9.71 11.54 0.16
N ARG A 51 8.44 11.38 -0.25
CA ARG A 51 7.29 11.84 0.54
C ARG A 51 7.25 11.20 1.93
N THR A 52 7.55 9.90 2.01
CA THR A 52 7.52 9.15 3.26
C THR A 52 8.63 9.59 4.20
N TYR A 53 9.83 9.85 3.68
CA TYR A 53 10.94 10.40 4.47
C TYR A 53 10.62 11.79 5.03
N LEU A 54 9.97 12.65 4.25
CA LEU A 54 9.54 13.97 4.73
C LEU A 54 8.54 13.86 5.89
N ILE A 55 7.60 12.92 5.81
CA ILE A 55 6.64 12.66 6.87
C ILE A 55 7.35 12.09 8.11
N GLU A 56 8.31 11.18 7.92
CA GLU A 56 9.07 10.59 9.02
C GLU A 56 9.89 11.63 9.79
N ASP A 57 10.67 12.45 9.10
CA ASP A 57 11.45 13.55 9.68
C ASP A 57 10.55 14.50 10.46
N TYR A 58 9.38 14.84 9.90
CA TYR A 58 8.42 15.69 10.58
C TYR A 58 7.84 15.05 11.86
N LEU A 59 7.41 13.79 11.80
CA LEU A 59 6.87 13.08 12.96
C LEU A 59 7.94 12.89 14.05
N ALA A 60 9.18 12.56 13.67
CA ALA A 60 10.31 12.48 14.60
C ALA A 60 10.51 13.81 15.33
N SER A 61 10.34 14.93 14.63
CA SER A 61 10.48 16.28 15.18
C SER A 61 9.36 16.72 16.15
N LEU A 62 8.31 15.91 16.30
CA LEU A 62 7.13 16.13 17.15
C LEU A 62 7.03 15.12 18.32
N ASP A 63 8.15 14.46 18.68
CA ASP A 63 8.19 13.44 19.73
C ASP A 63 7.17 12.30 19.52
N ILE A 64 7.11 11.77 18.29
CA ILE A 64 6.28 10.61 17.96
C ILE A 64 6.59 9.39 18.85
N SER A 65 7.79 9.33 19.42
CA SER A 65 8.22 8.30 20.38
C SER A 65 7.26 8.20 21.56
N LYS A 66 6.88 9.32 22.19
CA LYS A 66 5.91 9.35 23.29
C LYS A 66 4.52 8.87 22.85
N TYR A 67 4.09 9.26 21.66
CA TYR A 67 2.82 8.80 21.10
C TYR A 67 2.83 7.29 20.88
N ILE A 68 3.92 6.74 20.34
CA ILE A 68 4.09 5.30 20.12
C ILE A 68 4.05 4.54 21.44
N LYS A 69 4.76 5.02 22.47
CA LYS A 69 4.72 4.42 23.81
C LYS A 69 3.29 4.33 24.33
N ASN A 70 2.58 5.46 24.36
CA ASN A 70 1.23 5.52 24.93
C ASN A 70 0.20 4.71 24.13
N THR A 71 0.27 4.74 22.80
CA THR A 71 -0.80 4.20 21.95
C THR A 71 -0.54 2.79 21.41
N LEU A 72 0.72 2.39 21.32
CA LEU A 72 1.12 1.09 20.77
C LEU A 72 1.62 0.18 21.89
N VAL A 73 2.58 0.63 22.70
CA VAL A 73 3.19 -0.19 23.76
C VAL A 73 2.24 -0.33 24.96
N ASP A 74 1.90 0.77 25.63
CA ASP A 74 1.13 0.77 26.88
C ASP A 74 -0.31 0.29 26.67
N ALA A 75 -0.90 0.64 25.52
CA ALA A 75 -2.23 0.16 25.13
C ALA A 75 -2.23 -1.26 24.55
N ASN A 76 -1.07 -1.94 24.52
CA ASN A 76 -0.88 -3.29 24.00
C ASN A 76 -1.49 -3.47 22.59
N ARG A 77 -1.29 -2.49 21.72
CA ARG A 77 -1.78 -2.51 20.33
C ARG A 77 -0.66 -2.97 19.40
N LYS A 78 -1.04 -3.70 18.36
CA LYS A 78 -0.11 -4.18 17.32
C LYS A 78 0.12 -3.16 16.20
N ILE A 79 -0.88 -2.33 15.94
CA ILE A 79 -0.87 -1.32 14.90
C ILE A 79 -1.66 -0.12 15.38
N VAL A 80 -1.18 1.07 15.06
CA VAL A 80 -1.92 2.33 15.22
C VAL A 80 -2.16 2.92 13.84
N LYS A 81 -3.40 3.29 13.56
CA LYS A 81 -3.77 4.03 12.36
C LYS A 81 -3.90 5.50 12.74
N LEU A 82 -3.00 6.32 12.20
CA LEU A 82 -3.10 7.76 12.29
C LEU A 82 -4.02 8.25 11.17
N ASN A 83 -4.91 9.17 11.53
CA ASN A 83 -5.63 9.95 10.54
C ASN A 83 -4.75 11.14 10.17
N ALA A 84 -4.31 11.22 8.91
CA ALA A 84 -3.51 12.36 8.43
C ALA A 84 -4.25 13.70 8.56
N LYS A 85 -5.57 13.67 8.73
CA LYS A 85 -6.42 14.85 8.94
C LYS A 85 -6.51 15.29 10.40
N ASP A 86 -6.00 14.50 11.34
CA ASP A 86 -6.09 14.80 12.75
C ASP A 86 -5.00 15.79 13.15
N GLY A 87 -5.35 17.08 13.09
CA GLY A 87 -4.47 18.20 13.42
C GLY A 87 -3.87 18.17 14.83
N SER A 88 -4.47 17.40 15.75
CA SER A 88 -3.99 17.28 17.14
C SER A 88 -2.64 16.56 17.28
N LEU A 89 -2.28 15.74 16.28
CA LEU A 89 -0.98 15.06 16.21
C LEU A 89 0.17 15.99 15.83
N TYR A 90 -0.15 17.20 15.38
CA TYR A 90 0.77 18.13 14.72
C TYR A 90 0.92 19.41 15.52
N ASN A 91 0.86 19.32 16.86
CA ASN A 91 0.90 20.49 17.72
C ASN A 91 2.29 21.13 17.70
N THR A 92 2.45 22.16 16.88
CA THR A 92 3.65 22.98 16.78
C THR A 92 3.81 23.97 17.94
N ALA A 93 2.86 24.01 18.89
CA ALA A 93 2.87 24.96 20.02
C ALA A 93 3.95 24.65 21.07
N ASP A 94 4.43 23.40 21.17
CA ASP A 94 5.48 23.00 22.11
C ASP A 94 6.91 23.18 21.53
N LEU A 95 7.04 23.76 20.33
CA LEU A 95 8.32 24.00 19.69
C LEU A 95 8.99 25.25 20.29
N SER A 96 9.77 25.04 21.34
CA SER A 96 10.42 26.10 22.12
C SER A 96 11.67 26.74 21.49
N ASP A 97 12.00 26.52 20.20
CA ASP A 97 13.27 27.01 19.60
C ASP A 97 13.13 27.96 18.40
N GLU A 98 13.92 29.04 18.43
CA GLU A 98 13.90 30.28 17.65
C GLU A 98 14.54 30.23 16.23
N ASN A 99 14.66 29.06 15.57
CA ASN A 99 15.27 28.98 14.23
C ASN A 99 14.25 29.05 13.08
N SER A 100 14.38 30.07 12.22
CA SER A 100 13.46 30.38 11.11
C SER A 100 13.32 29.26 10.06
N LEU A 101 14.34 28.43 9.87
CA LEU A 101 14.35 27.35 8.87
C LEU A 101 13.63 26.08 9.35
N GLU A 102 13.89 25.62 10.58
CA GLU A 102 13.25 24.41 11.12
C GLU A 102 11.76 24.62 11.34
N ARG A 103 11.38 25.79 11.86
CA ARG A 103 9.97 26.17 11.98
C ARG A 103 9.28 26.19 10.61
N SER A 104 9.96 26.67 9.57
CA SER A 104 9.42 26.68 8.19
C SER A 104 9.27 25.28 7.60
N LYS A 105 10.20 24.35 7.87
CA LYS A 105 10.07 22.93 7.49
C LYS A 105 8.90 22.26 8.19
N LYS A 106 8.71 22.53 9.48
CA LYS A 106 7.60 21.97 10.28
C LYS A 106 6.24 22.52 9.83
N LEU A 107 6.12 23.83 9.62
CA LEU A 107 4.91 24.46 9.05
C LEU A 107 4.58 23.96 7.64
N PHE A 108 5.59 23.73 6.80
CA PHE A 108 5.41 23.12 5.48
C PHE A 108 4.86 21.70 5.60
N SER A 109 5.43 20.90 6.49
CA SER A 109 5.02 19.52 6.74
C SER A 109 3.61 19.43 7.33
N GLU A 110 3.25 20.35 8.22
CA GLU A 110 1.89 20.53 8.72
C GLU A 110 0.90 20.82 7.57
N LYS A 111 1.21 21.79 6.70
CA LYS A 111 0.40 22.10 5.51
C LYS A 111 0.30 20.93 4.53
N VAL A 112 1.36 20.15 4.40
CA VAL A 112 1.43 18.95 3.57
C VAL A 112 0.51 17.84 4.08
N LEU A 113 0.33 17.75 5.40
CA LEU A 113 -0.53 16.78 6.07
C LEU A 113 -1.99 17.27 6.18
N GLN A 114 -2.20 18.58 6.33
CA GLN A 114 -3.52 19.18 6.41
C GLN A 114 -4.25 19.16 5.05
N THR A 115 -5.27 18.32 4.96
CA THR A 115 -6.10 18.17 3.75
C THR A 115 -7.22 19.22 3.60
N GLU A 116 -7.40 20.14 4.55
CA GLU A 116 -8.62 20.96 4.64
C GLU A 116 -8.76 22.06 3.59
N SER A 117 -7.66 22.54 2.99
CA SER A 117 -7.70 23.66 2.03
C SER A 117 -7.69 23.23 0.55
N GLY A 118 -8.10 21.99 0.25
CA GLY A 118 -8.39 21.55 -1.13
C GLY A 118 -7.17 21.21 -1.99
N GLN A 119 -5.95 21.26 -1.43
CA GLN A 119 -4.76 20.70 -2.06
C GLN A 119 -4.25 19.54 -1.23
N ASN A 120 -4.52 18.32 -1.69
CA ASN A 120 -3.92 17.13 -1.15
C ASN A 120 -2.49 17.04 -1.69
N ILE A 121 -1.57 17.86 -1.17
CA ILE A 121 -0.23 18.10 -1.77
C ILE A 121 0.52 16.78 -1.98
N LEU A 122 0.40 15.84 -1.03
CA LEU A 122 1.03 14.53 -1.10
C LEU A 122 0.06 13.37 -1.30
N SER A 123 -1.25 13.60 -1.42
CA SER A 123 -2.27 12.56 -1.57
C SER A 123 -2.29 11.50 -0.46
N ILE A 124 -1.97 11.88 0.78
CA ILE A 124 -1.91 10.92 1.90
C ILE A 124 -3.34 10.50 2.28
N SER A 125 -3.60 9.20 2.28
CA SER A 125 -4.88 8.63 2.69
C SER A 125 -4.83 8.13 4.14
N ASN A 126 -3.80 7.36 4.49
CA ASN A 126 -3.68 6.75 5.81
C ASN A 126 -2.21 6.64 6.20
N ILE A 127 -1.93 6.79 7.49
CA ILE A 127 -0.60 6.54 8.05
C ILE A 127 -0.75 5.43 9.10
N TYR A 128 0.14 4.45 9.08
CA TYR A 128 0.15 3.33 10.01
C TYR A 128 1.50 3.24 10.72
N ILE A 129 1.45 2.94 12.01
CA ILE A 129 2.64 2.65 12.81
C ILE A 129 2.52 1.23 13.36
N THR A 130 3.58 0.44 13.19
CA THR A 130 3.68 -0.95 13.65
C THR A 130 5.11 -1.25 14.10
N TYR A 131 5.35 -2.41 14.70
CA TYR A 131 6.70 -2.90 14.99
C TYR A 131 7.49 -3.14 13.70
N TYR A 132 8.79 -2.85 13.73
CA TYR A 132 9.65 -3.02 12.56
C TYR A 132 9.86 -4.50 12.20
N ASN A 133 10.17 -5.30 13.21
CA ASN A 133 10.30 -6.74 13.07
C ASN A 133 8.90 -7.37 13.03
N VAL A 134 8.65 -8.23 12.03
CA VAL A 134 7.37 -8.89 11.76
C VAL A 134 7.49 -10.42 11.82
N ASN A 135 8.15 -10.92 12.87
CA ASN A 135 8.34 -12.36 13.08
C ASN A 135 7.06 -13.12 13.47
N ASP A 136 5.98 -12.44 13.87
CA ASP A 136 4.73 -13.06 14.34
C ASP A 136 3.58 -12.77 13.36
N LEU A 137 3.42 -13.65 12.36
CA LEU A 137 2.30 -13.58 11.43
C LEU A 137 1.06 -14.20 12.08
N LYS A 138 -0.01 -13.41 12.30
CA LYS A 138 -1.29 -13.92 12.84
C LYS A 138 -2.42 -13.82 11.83
N ALA A 139 -3.20 -14.89 11.71
CA ALA A 139 -4.38 -14.91 10.85
C ALA A 139 -5.52 -14.15 11.54
N CYS A 140 -5.72 -12.89 11.16
CA CYS A 140 -6.67 -12.00 11.84
C CYS A 140 -7.95 -11.73 11.04
N ILE A 141 -8.21 -12.49 9.97
CA ILE A 141 -9.37 -12.28 9.09
C ILE A 141 -9.97 -13.63 8.71
N ASN A 142 -11.25 -13.84 9.00
CA ASN A 142 -11.99 -14.99 8.46
C ASN A 142 -12.58 -14.66 7.08
N LYS A 143 -13.04 -15.67 6.33
CA LYS A 143 -13.64 -15.54 4.98
C LYS A 143 -14.81 -14.54 4.90
N SER A 144 -15.40 -14.14 6.04
CA SER A 144 -16.50 -13.20 6.14
C SER A 144 -16.06 -11.76 6.47
N GLY A 145 -14.75 -11.47 6.51
CA GLY A 145 -14.21 -10.15 6.88
C GLY A 145 -14.36 -9.80 8.36
N ARG A 146 -14.78 -10.76 9.20
CA ARG A 146 -14.87 -10.59 10.66
C ARG A 146 -13.55 -10.98 11.30
N MET A 147 -13.23 -10.28 12.38
CA MET A 147 -11.91 -10.29 13.00
C MET A 147 -11.87 -11.27 14.16
N THR A 148 -11.26 -12.42 13.93
CA THR A 148 -10.92 -13.41 14.96
C THR A 148 -9.45 -13.78 14.76
N CYS A 149 -8.57 -13.30 15.64
CA CYS A 149 -7.13 -13.59 15.57
C CYS A 149 -6.85 -14.92 16.28
N ASN A 150 -6.91 -16.03 15.55
CA ASN A 150 -6.60 -17.35 16.08
C ASN A 150 -5.38 -17.93 15.35
N GLY A 151 -4.30 -18.18 16.10
CA GLY A 151 -3.12 -18.90 15.62
C GLY A 151 -2.20 -18.12 14.67
N ASN A 152 -1.15 -18.83 14.24
CA ASN A 152 -0.14 -18.33 13.30
C ASN A 152 -0.70 -18.41 11.87
N ALA A 153 -0.44 -17.39 11.05
CA ALA A 153 -0.79 -17.38 9.62
C ALA A 153 0.33 -17.93 8.75
N SER A 154 -0.02 -18.63 7.67
CA SER A 154 0.92 -18.94 6.59
C SER A 154 1.02 -17.78 5.58
N MET A 155 2.08 -17.77 4.77
CA MET A 155 2.23 -16.81 3.67
C MET A 155 1.10 -16.94 2.62
N GLU A 156 0.52 -18.12 2.48
CA GLU A 156 -0.60 -18.39 1.58
C GLU A 156 -1.90 -17.74 2.08
N ASP A 157 -2.14 -17.77 3.39
CA ASP A 157 -3.28 -17.09 4.02
C ASP A 157 -3.22 -15.56 3.81
N LEU A 158 -2.01 -15.00 3.89
CA LEU A 158 -1.75 -13.57 3.67
C LEU A 158 -1.95 -13.15 2.21
N ASN A 159 -1.57 -14.01 1.25
CA ASN A 159 -1.80 -13.76 -0.17
C ASN A 159 -3.29 -13.73 -0.55
N ASN A 160 -4.14 -14.44 0.19
CA ASN A 160 -5.59 -14.38 -0.01
C ASN A 160 -6.21 -13.12 0.59
N ILE A 161 -5.55 -12.50 1.59
CA ILE A 161 -5.96 -11.26 2.24
C ILE A 161 -5.59 -10.02 1.42
N SER A 162 -4.57 -10.07 0.57
CA SER A 162 -4.05 -8.88 -0.15
C SER A 162 -5.07 -8.19 -1.08
N ASN A 163 -6.19 -8.85 -1.40
CA ASN A 163 -7.30 -8.25 -2.14
C ASN A 163 -8.30 -7.47 -1.26
N ILE A 164 -8.18 -7.52 0.06
CA ILE A 164 -9.14 -6.98 1.02
C ILE A 164 -8.39 -6.11 2.04
N ASN A 165 -8.47 -4.78 1.85
CA ASN A 165 -8.14 -3.72 2.81
C ASN A 165 -6.73 -3.80 3.43
N ALA A 166 -5.83 -2.93 2.98
CA ALA A 166 -4.44 -2.84 3.45
C ALA A 166 -4.29 -2.72 4.98
N TYR A 167 -5.24 -2.07 5.66
CA TYR A 167 -5.23 -2.00 7.13
C TYR A 167 -5.34 -3.38 7.78
N LEU A 168 -6.18 -4.26 7.23
CA LEU A 168 -6.35 -5.61 7.78
C LEU A 168 -5.12 -6.48 7.54
N TYR A 169 -4.50 -6.34 6.36
CA TYR A 169 -3.23 -6.99 6.04
C TYR A 169 -2.11 -6.55 6.99
N ILE A 170 -1.89 -5.24 7.17
CA ILE A 170 -0.83 -4.75 8.06
C ILE A 170 -1.08 -5.21 9.50
N ARG A 171 -2.34 -5.30 9.93
CA ARG A 171 -2.68 -5.80 11.27
C ARG A 171 -2.34 -7.28 11.49
N SER A 172 -2.33 -8.10 10.43
CA SER A 172 -1.86 -9.50 10.52
C SER A 172 -0.34 -9.63 10.63
N LEU A 173 0.41 -8.59 10.25
CA LEU A 173 1.85 -8.50 10.45
C LEU A 173 2.09 -8.02 11.88
N SER A 174 2.22 -8.94 12.81
CA SER A 174 2.64 -8.59 14.17
C SER A 174 4.09 -8.94 14.40
N GLY A 175 4.69 -8.28 15.37
CA GLY A 175 6.00 -8.66 15.82
C GLY A 175 6.34 -7.98 17.12
N THR A 176 7.54 -8.24 17.56
CA THR A 176 8.03 -7.90 18.89
C THR A 176 9.38 -7.23 18.71
N GLY A 177 9.55 -6.07 19.37
CA GLY A 177 10.83 -5.40 19.66
C GLY A 177 11.91 -5.45 18.58
N ASP A 178 12.14 -4.33 17.90
CA ASP A 178 13.39 -3.96 17.18
C ASP A 178 13.26 -2.54 16.59
N GLY A 179 12.52 -1.68 17.32
CA GLY A 179 12.04 -0.39 16.83
C GLY A 179 10.72 -0.48 16.06
N TYR A 180 10.34 0.63 15.43
CA TYR A 180 9.04 0.82 14.81
C TYR A 180 9.16 1.11 13.32
N ARG A 181 8.05 0.97 12.61
CA ARG A 181 7.92 1.22 11.18
C ARG A 181 6.75 2.15 10.93
N LEU A 182 7.00 3.15 10.11
CA LEU A 182 5.98 4.00 9.51
C LEU A 182 5.59 3.43 8.16
N ILE A 183 4.29 3.32 7.90
CA ILE A 183 3.75 2.95 6.59
C ILE A 183 2.78 4.04 6.17
N VAL A 184 3.00 4.63 5.00
CA VAL A 184 2.13 5.67 4.45
C VAL A 184 1.43 5.13 3.22
N GLU A 185 0.10 5.25 3.21
CA GLU A 185 -0.74 5.00 2.04
C GLU A 185 -1.03 6.32 1.33
N TYR A 186 -0.62 6.41 0.08
CA TYR A 186 -0.95 7.49 -0.84
C TYR A 186 -2.06 7.04 -1.77
N GLN A 187 -3.06 7.88 -2.03
CA GLN A 187 -4.16 7.56 -2.93
C GLN A 187 -4.32 8.64 -3.99
N ASP A 188 -3.98 8.27 -5.22
CA ASP A 188 -4.12 9.13 -6.38
C ASP A 188 -5.32 8.72 -7.24
N ASP A 189 -6.04 9.73 -7.70
CA ASP A 189 -7.14 9.59 -8.63
C ASP A 189 -6.67 9.93 -10.05
N TYR A 190 -6.89 9.03 -11.01
CA TYR A 190 -6.65 9.31 -12.42
C TYR A 190 -7.88 8.99 -13.27
N ILE A 191 -7.95 9.62 -14.44
CA ILE A 191 -9.01 9.40 -15.40
C ILE A 191 -8.52 8.38 -16.44
N ASP A 192 -9.23 7.26 -16.55
CA ASP A 192 -8.99 6.26 -17.59
C ASP A 192 -9.75 6.64 -18.86
N TYR A 193 -9.03 7.31 -19.76
CA TYR A 193 -9.57 7.75 -21.05
C TYR A 193 -9.94 6.59 -22.00
N THR A 194 -9.49 5.36 -21.72
CA THR A 194 -9.83 4.18 -22.53
C THR A 194 -11.20 3.60 -22.18
N LYS A 195 -11.76 3.96 -21.02
CA LYS A 195 -13.05 3.48 -20.52
C LYS A 195 -14.05 4.63 -20.44
N SER A 196 -14.72 4.89 -21.57
CA SER A 196 -15.76 5.93 -21.68
C SER A 196 -17.17 5.36 -21.78
N LYS A 197 -18.15 6.13 -21.31
CA LYS A 197 -19.59 5.91 -21.49
C LYS A 197 -20.26 7.23 -21.89
N ASN A 198 -21.45 7.12 -22.48
CA ASN A 198 -22.30 8.28 -22.69
C ASN A 198 -22.83 8.78 -21.32
N PRO A 199 -23.03 10.11 -21.17
CA PRO A 199 -23.74 10.67 -20.02
C PRO A 199 -25.15 10.08 -19.89
N GLN A 200 -25.68 10.10 -18.68
CA GLN A 200 -27.08 9.79 -18.42
C GLN A 200 -27.98 10.88 -19.04
N ASN A 201 -29.29 10.61 -19.11
CA ASN A 201 -30.25 11.50 -19.75
C ASN A 201 -30.32 12.91 -19.10
N ASP A 202 -29.87 13.03 -17.86
CA ASP A 202 -29.75 14.28 -17.10
C ASP A 202 -28.40 15.00 -17.31
N GLY A 203 -27.54 14.48 -18.19
CA GLY A 203 -26.20 15.01 -18.45
C GLY A 203 -25.16 14.62 -17.41
N THR A 204 -25.50 13.79 -16.42
CA THR A 204 -24.59 13.39 -15.35
C THR A 204 -23.87 12.08 -15.66
N CYS A 205 -22.80 11.82 -14.91
CA CYS A 205 -22.07 10.56 -14.97
C CYS A 205 -22.36 9.72 -13.71
N SER A 206 -22.45 8.40 -13.88
CA SER A 206 -22.56 7.47 -12.76
C SER A 206 -21.39 7.60 -11.79
N ASN A 207 -21.58 7.19 -10.52
CA ASN A 207 -20.51 7.12 -9.53
C ASN A 207 -19.24 6.46 -10.11
N ASN A 208 -18.08 7.07 -9.82
CA ASN A 208 -16.76 6.71 -10.36
C ASN A 208 -16.53 7.07 -11.84
N PHE A 209 -17.31 7.97 -12.42
CA PHE A 209 -17.04 8.54 -13.75
C PHE A 209 -17.04 10.07 -13.70
N VAL A 210 -16.21 10.69 -14.54
CA VAL A 210 -16.06 12.15 -14.64
C VAL A 210 -16.39 12.59 -16.06
N LEU A 211 -17.20 13.64 -16.19
CA LEU A 211 -17.57 14.22 -17.47
C LEU A 211 -16.38 15.02 -18.05
N LYS A 212 -15.93 14.65 -19.25
CA LYS A 212 -14.98 15.41 -20.07
C LYS A 212 -15.42 15.33 -21.52
N ASN A 213 -15.43 16.46 -22.23
CA ASN A 213 -15.74 16.51 -23.67
C ASN A 213 -17.02 15.72 -24.05
N ASN A 214 -18.09 15.93 -23.28
CA ASN A 214 -19.39 15.26 -23.46
C ASN A 214 -19.36 13.72 -23.38
N LYS A 215 -18.32 13.14 -22.74
CA LYS A 215 -18.20 11.72 -22.43
C LYS A 215 -17.87 11.53 -20.96
N CYS A 216 -18.41 10.47 -20.37
CA CYS A 216 -18.10 10.07 -19.01
C CYS A 216 -16.91 9.11 -19.03
N TYR A 217 -15.79 9.50 -18.43
CA TYR A 217 -14.60 8.66 -18.32
C TYR A 217 -14.46 8.06 -16.93
N ARG A 218 -14.02 6.82 -16.85
CA ARG A 218 -13.87 6.13 -15.56
C ARG A 218 -12.80 6.84 -14.72
N LYS A 219 -13.18 7.23 -13.51
CA LYS A 219 -12.26 7.62 -12.45
C LYS A 219 -11.74 6.36 -11.77
N VAL A 220 -10.44 6.22 -11.71
CA VAL A 220 -9.77 5.10 -11.04
C VAL A 220 -8.92 5.66 -9.92
N ARG A 221 -9.10 5.11 -8.72
CA ARG A 221 -8.28 5.41 -7.55
C ARG A 221 -7.24 4.32 -7.40
N LYS A 222 -5.98 4.70 -7.26
CA LYS A 222 -4.86 3.79 -6.99
C LYS A 222 -4.25 4.11 -5.65
N SER A 223 -3.99 3.08 -4.87
CA SER A 223 -3.21 3.18 -3.63
C SER A 223 -1.76 2.82 -3.89
N TYR A 224 -0.86 3.60 -3.32
CA TYR A 224 0.58 3.36 -3.27
C TYR A 224 0.99 3.30 -1.81
N PHE A 225 1.87 2.37 -1.47
CA PHE A 225 2.29 2.17 -0.08
C PHE A 225 3.80 2.26 -0.01
N ASN A 226 4.29 3.05 0.93
CA ASN A 226 5.71 3.12 1.19
C ASN A 226 5.95 3.04 2.69
N SER A 227 7.13 2.57 3.09
CA SER A 227 7.43 2.39 4.50
C SER A 227 8.88 2.62 4.83
N VAL A 228 9.10 3.18 6.00
CA VAL A 228 10.42 3.53 6.53
C VAL A 228 10.52 3.05 7.98
N LYS A 229 11.74 2.70 8.40
CA LYS A 229 12.03 2.44 9.82
C LYS A 229 11.97 3.77 10.57
N LEU A 230 11.22 3.83 11.65
CA LEU A 230 11.22 4.98 12.55
C LEU A 230 12.43 4.87 13.47
N TYR A 231 13.28 5.90 13.46
CA TYR A 231 14.35 6.04 14.44
C TYR A 231 13.80 6.70 15.69
N THR A 232 13.20 5.90 16.58
CA THR A 232 12.86 6.35 17.93
C THR A 232 14.02 6.02 18.86
N GLU A 233 14.44 6.94 19.72
CA GLU A 233 15.30 6.60 20.86
C GLU A 233 14.65 5.44 21.63
N ASP A 234 15.46 4.51 22.11
CA ASP A 234 14.98 3.30 22.79
C ASP A 234 13.96 3.68 23.87
N LEU A 235 12.68 3.40 23.57
CA LEU A 235 11.56 3.58 24.49
C LEU A 235 11.71 2.56 25.63
N LYS A 236 12.56 2.89 26.60
CA LYS A 236 12.68 2.18 27.88
C LYS A 236 11.48 2.44 28.78
#